data_AF-A0A3D5KD55-F1
#
_entry.id   AF-A0A3D5KD55-F1
#
_cell.length_a   1.000
_cell.length_b   1.000
_cell.length_c   1.000
_cell.angle_alpha   90.00
_cell.angle_beta   90.00
_cell.angle_gamma   90.00
#
_symmetry.space_group_name_H-M   'P 1'
#
loop_
_entity.id
_entity.type
_entity.pdbx_description
1 polymer ?
#
loop_
_entity_poly.entity_id
_entity_poly.type
_entity_poly.pdbx_seq_one_letter_code
_entity_poly.pdbx_strand_id
1 'polypeptide(L)' 'MNIYQEKGYKNRKEYLKGLSEDFGLHFNDVCMIANTLGETEDFDGLLSSLEDYSLYGE' A
#
# COMPACT_ATOMS: atom_id res chain seq x y z
N MET A 1 5.35 19.70 1.44
CA MET A 1 4.75 18.63 0.63
C MET A 1 5.42 17.34 1.05
N ASN A 2 4.68 16.25 1.21
CA ASN A 2 5.29 14.93 1.42
C ASN A 2 5.25 14.13 0.12
N ILE A 3 5.96 13.00 0.08
CA ILE A 3 6.04 12.15 -1.11
C ILE A 3 4.65 11.73 -1.65
N TYR A 4 3.68 11.50 -0.76
CA TYR A 4 2.30 11.18 -1.15
C TYR A 4 1.64 12.32 -1.93
N GLN A 5 1.80 13.56 -1.47
CA GLN A 5 1.28 14.76 -2.14
C GLN A 5 2.01 15.05 -3.45
N GLU A 6 3.31 14.78 -3.52
CA GLU A 6 4.09 14.89 -4.77
C GLU A 6 3.62 13.86 -5.82
N LYS A 7 3.14 12.70 -5.37
CA LYS A 7 2.54 11.65 -6.21
C LYS A 7 1.04 11.87 -6.50
N GLY A 8 0.44 12.94 -5.98
CA GLY A 8 -0.96 13.32 -6.26
C GLY A 8 -1.98 12.82 -5.24
N TYR A 9 -1.56 12.20 -4.13
CA TYR A 9 -2.45 11.73 -3.06
C TYR A 9 -2.59 12.78 -1.96
N LYS A 10 -3.76 12.89 -1.31
CA LYS A 10 -3.95 13.81 -0.17
C LYS A 10 -3.07 13.44 1.02
N ASN A 11 -2.85 12.14 1.25
CA ASN A 11 -2.07 11.59 2.36
C ASN A 11 -1.81 10.08 2.17
N ARG A 12 -0.99 9.49 3.05
CA ARG A 12 -0.69 8.05 3.10
C ARG A 12 -1.94 7.16 3.11
N LYS A 13 -2.96 7.53 3.89
CA LYS A 13 -4.19 6.72 4.00
C LYS A 13 -4.93 6.62 2.67
N GLU A 14 -5.00 7.71 1.91
CA GLU A 14 -5.61 7.68 0.57
C GLU A 14 -4.80 6.79 -0.38
N TYR A 15 -3.46 6.89 -0.34
CA TYR A 15 -2.59 6.04 -1.11
C TYR A 15 -2.82 4.54 -0.82
N LEU A 16 -2.79 4.14 0.45
CA LEU A 16 -3.03 2.75 0.86
C LEU A 16 -4.44 2.25 0.50
N LYS A 17 -5.43 3.15 0.48
CA LYS A 17 -6.79 2.81 0.04
C LYS A 17 -6.83 2.54 -1.48
N GLY A 18 -6.11 3.33 -2.27
CA GLY A 18 -5.93 3.06 -3.70
C GLY A 18 -5.32 1.68 -3.93
N LEU A 19 -4.24 1.35 -3.21
CA LEU A 19 -3.63 0.01 -3.29
C LEU A 19 -4.63 -1.11 -2.95
N SER A 20 -5.47 -0.94 -1.93
CA SER A 20 -6.48 -1.96 -1.62
C SER A 20 -7.47 -2.18 -2.77
N GLU A 21 -7.83 -1.12 -3.49
CA GLU A 21 -8.73 -1.20 -4.64
C GLU A 21 -8.01 -1.80 -5.86
N ASP A 22 -6.76 -1.42 -6.12
CA ASP A 22 -5.95 -1.87 -7.25
C ASP A 22 -5.57 -3.36 -7.15
N PHE A 23 -5.21 -3.82 -5.96
CA PHE A 23 -4.82 -5.21 -5.68
C PHE A 23 -5.99 -6.11 -5.30
N GLY A 24 -7.21 -5.57 -5.14
CA GLY A 24 -8.39 -6.34 -4.73
C GLY A 24 -8.30 -6.91 -3.30
N LEU A 25 -7.51 -6.27 -2.43
CA LEU A 25 -7.25 -6.73 -1.06
C LEU A 25 -8.09 -5.95 -0.04
N HIS A 26 -8.29 -6.52 1.15
CA HIS A 26 -8.89 -5.75 2.23
C HIS A 26 -7.92 -4.64 2.67
N PHE A 27 -8.46 -3.43 2.90
CA PHE A 27 -7.68 -2.29 3.38
C PHE A 27 -6.89 -2.58 4.66
N ASN A 28 -7.41 -3.46 5.53
CA ASN A 28 -6.71 -3.87 6.75
C ASN A 28 -5.44 -4.68 6.45
N ASP A 29 -5.45 -5.55 5.44
CA ASP A 29 -4.29 -6.36 5.07
C ASP A 29 -3.20 -5.46 4.48
N VAL A 30 -3.59 -4.53 3.60
CA VAL A 30 -2.70 -3.51 3.05
C VAL A 30 -2.06 -2.68 4.17
N CYS A 31 -2.86 -2.20 5.13
CA CYS A 31 -2.34 -1.45 6.28
C CYS A 31 -1.42 -2.28 7.16
N MET A 32 -1.72 -3.56 7.36
CA MET A 32 -0.87 -4.46 8.15
C MET A 32 0.51 -4.58 7.51
N ILE A 33 0.56 -4.90 6.21
CA ILE A 33 1.82 -5.07 5.47
C ILE A 33 2.59 -3.74 5.42
N ALA A 34 1.92 -2.63 5.12
CA ALA A 34 2.53 -1.30 5.10
C ALA A 34 3.09 -0.87 6.47
N ASN A 35 2.44 -1.28 7.57
CA ASN A 35 2.96 -1.02 8.92
C ASN A 35 4.15 -1.92 9.27
N THR A 36 4.20 -3.16 8.76
CA THR A 36 5.33 -4.07 8.94
C THR A 36 6.59 -3.58 8.23
N LEU A 37 6.45 -3.07 7.00
CA LEU A 37 7.58 -2.59 6.20
C LEU A 37 8.02 -1.17 6.59
N GLY A 38 7.07 -0.32 6.96
CA GLY A 38 7.30 1.08 7.28
C GLY A 38 7.11 2.01 6.07
N GLU A 39 6.92 3.29 6.39
CA GLU A 39 6.53 4.34 5.41
C GLU A 39 7.52 4.54 4.26
N THR A 40 8.79 4.20 4.47
CA THR A 40 9.82 4.35 3.44
C THR A 40 9.64 3.38 2.28
N GLU A 41 8.99 2.24 2.53
CA GLU A 41 8.81 1.15 1.57
C GLU A 41 7.47 1.22 0.82
N ASP A 42 6.62 2.22 1.14
CA ASP A 42 5.25 2.30 0.65
C ASP A 42 5.17 2.29 -0.89
N PHE A 43 6.16 2.85 -1.58
CA PHE A 43 6.17 3.01 -3.05
C PHE A 43 7.00 1.96 -3.81
N ASP A 44 7.60 0.99 -3.12
CA ASP A 44 8.43 -0.06 -3.70
C ASP A 44 8.20 -1.42 -3.02
N GLY A 45 8.71 -1.62 -1.80
CA GLY A 45 8.65 -2.89 -1.07
C GLY A 45 7.22 -3.32 -0.75
N LEU A 46 6.34 -2.36 -0.46
CA LEU A 46 4.93 -2.62 -0.25
C LEU A 46 4.26 -3.17 -1.51
N LEU A 47 4.52 -2.59 -2.69
CA LEU A 47 3.92 -3.04 -3.94
C LEU A 47 4.28 -4.50 -4.24
N SER A 48 5.57 -4.84 -4.10
CA SER A 48 6.05 -6.22 -4.28
C SER A 48 5.38 -7.18 -3.28
N SER A 49 5.24 -6.76 -2.03
CA SER A 49 4.63 -7.58 -0.98
C SER A 49 3.12 -7.78 -1.18
N LEU A 50 2.41 -6.79 -1.72
CA LEU A 50 0.98 -6.90 -2.05
C LEU A 50 0.75 -7.79 -3.27
N GLU A 51 1.61 -7.71 -4.29
CA GLU A 51 1.60 -8.64 -5.43
C GLU A 51 1.71 -10.08 -4.94
N ASP A 52 2.74 -10.38 -4.15
CA ASP A 52 2.94 -11.71 -3.55
C ASP A 52 1.73 -12.14 -2.70
N TYR A 53 1.25 -11.27 -1.81
CA TYR A 53 0.11 -11.58 -0.95
C TYR A 53 -1.16 -11.89 -1.74
N SER A 54 -1.44 -11.13 -2.81
CA SER A 54 -2.60 -11.34 -3.68
C SER A 54 -2.53 -12.63 -4.50
N LEU A 55 -1.32 -13.12 -4.81
CA LEU A 55 -1.09 -14.35 -5.57
C LEU A 55 -1.28 -15.62 -4.73
N TYR A 56 -1.07 -15.55 -3.41
CA TYR A 56 -1.12 -16.72 -2.50
C TYR A 56 -2.27 -16.67 -1.48
N GLY A 57 -3.06 -15.60 -1.44
CA GLY A 57 -4.08 -15.33 -0.43
C GLY A 57 -5.44 -16.01 -0.62
N GLU A 58 -5.50 -17.17 -1.29
CA GLU A 58 -6.74 -17.98 -1.46
C GLU A 58 -6.80 -19.21 -0.54
#